data_AF-A0A1I7G9R9-F1
#
_entry.id   AF-A0A1I7G9R9-F1
#
_cell.length_a   1.000
_cell.length_b   1.000
_cell.length_c   1.000
_cell.angle_alpha   90.00
_cell.angle_beta   90.00
_cell.angle_gamma   90.00
#
_symmetry.space_group_name_H-M   'P 1'
#
loop_
_entity.id
_entity.type
_entity.pdbx_description
1 polymer ?
#
loop_
_entity_poly.entity_id
_entity_poly.type
_entity_poly.pdbx_seq_one_letter_code
_entity_poly.pdbx_strand_id
1 'polypeptide(L)'
;MKRPFDSVISLSMITGKFLRIAATLFTTILMFGCGVSRQPVTRGVDPFPKREFRGVWVQTVGQSRYQQMNSAAMKHYLSEMVRKFDEAGINALIFQVRPEADAFYKSNLEPWSRFMTGIQGKAPDDPDFDPLAFLIAECHKRGMELHAWLNPYRVKSNISSQLAPGHIYWKYPERFVQYGNQLFFDPGLPENRSFICEVVRDIVSRYDVDAIHMDDYFYPYPIAGTPFPDDGSFNAYAASQGFSPGQRDDWRRNNVNLLIRQLKYTIAGTKPWVRFGISPFGIYRNKRNTPDGSGSDTNGLENYSDLYADIKLWVEKGWIDYNLPQLYWEIGHDRADYTTLLRWWNDNNFGQPLYIGQDLERSMKRNELDVKIRQSREMPFVQGNCYWYGYQILENTGGVADQLKRGAHRAKALIPPYTHLHQGAPGKVKRLAQVFTEDMHFLTWEERKDPNNPEAAREFVIYRFDAGEKIDISRAEKIVAVTSDNFYLLPYEGGRNRYTYVVTALDAFKNEGKGAKIKVVL
;
A
#
# COMPACT_ATOMS: atom_id res chain seq x y z
N MET A 1 82.21 38.99 15.55
CA MET A 1 83.11 37.90 15.12
C MET A 1 83.33 37.00 16.34
N LYS A 2 83.21 35.66 16.21
CA LYS A 2 83.29 34.65 17.29
C LYS A 2 82.23 34.72 18.42
N ARG A 3 81.98 33.56 19.05
CA ARG A 3 81.26 33.30 20.33
C ARG A 3 82.34 32.94 21.41
N PRO A 4 82.11 32.18 22.52
CA PRO A 4 80.88 31.83 23.30
C PRO A 4 81.07 31.91 24.86
N PHE A 5 80.06 31.45 25.65
CA PHE A 5 80.11 31.03 27.09
C PHE A 5 80.40 32.15 28.14
N ASP A 6 79.97 32.14 29.42
CA ASP A 6 79.04 31.33 30.26
C ASP A 6 78.69 32.14 31.56
N SER A 7 77.97 31.73 32.64
CA SER A 7 77.22 30.52 33.05
C SER A 7 76.22 30.79 34.21
N VAL A 8 75.13 30.00 34.27
CA VAL A 8 74.42 29.38 35.44
C VAL A 8 74.38 30.05 36.84
N ILE A 9 73.17 30.10 37.46
CA ILE A 9 72.78 29.70 38.85
C ILE A 9 71.29 30.14 39.08
N SER A 10 70.31 29.24 39.29
CA SER A 10 69.81 28.66 40.58
C SER A 10 69.02 29.65 41.48
N LEU A 11 67.95 29.30 42.23
CA LEU A 11 67.29 28.01 42.51
C LEU A 11 65.81 28.20 42.96
N SER A 12 64.91 27.26 42.62
CA SER A 12 63.67 26.80 43.32
C SER A 12 62.60 27.72 43.96
N MET A 13 61.35 27.21 43.87
CA MET A 13 60.33 27.14 44.96
C MET A 13 59.46 28.36 45.36
N ILE A 14 58.22 28.39 44.82
CA ILE A 14 56.91 28.26 45.54
C ILE A 14 55.80 29.03 44.79
N THR A 15 55.01 28.31 43.99
CA THR A 15 53.73 28.79 43.39
C THR A 15 52.60 27.77 43.54
N GLY A 16 52.71 26.89 44.54
CA GLY A 16 51.75 25.82 44.86
C GLY A 16 50.42 26.30 45.46
N LYS A 17 49.69 27.20 44.78
CA LYS A 17 48.30 27.52 45.13
C LYS A 17 47.40 28.06 44.01
N PHE A 18 47.93 28.55 42.89
CA PHE A 18 47.10 29.13 41.81
C PHE A 18 46.77 28.17 40.64
N LEU A 19 47.51 27.07 40.47
CA LEU A 19 47.39 26.21 39.28
C LEU A 19 46.35 25.06 39.39
N ARG A 20 45.34 25.17 40.27
CA ARG A 20 44.24 24.18 40.42
C ARG A 20 42.82 24.76 40.34
N ILE A 21 42.67 26.04 39.96
CA ILE A 21 41.35 26.66 39.72
C ILE A 21 41.14 26.93 38.23
N ALA A 22 42.18 27.33 37.48
CA ALA A 22 42.09 27.56 36.03
C ALA A 22 41.79 26.27 35.22
N ALA A 23 42.34 25.13 35.64
CA ALA A 23 42.16 23.85 34.93
C ALA A 23 40.76 23.22 35.10
N THR A 24 39.93 23.76 36.01
CA THR A 24 38.60 23.22 36.35
C THR A 24 37.45 24.06 35.78
N LEU A 25 37.76 25.19 35.10
CA LEU A 25 36.78 26.02 34.39
C LEU A 25 36.81 25.83 32.87
N PHE A 26 37.95 25.41 32.30
CA PHE A 26 38.09 25.29 30.84
C PHE A 26 37.61 23.95 30.25
N THR A 27 37.39 22.93 31.09
CA THR A 27 36.89 21.60 30.69
C THR A 27 35.36 21.48 30.80
N THR A 28 34.70 22.54 31.26
CA THR A 28 33.28 22.53 31.69
C THR A 28 32.37 23.37 30.77
N ILE A 29 32.95 24.08 29.79
CA ILE A 29 32.24 24.97 28.84
C ILE A 29 32.44 24.44 27.39
N LEU A 30 32.40 23.11 27.23
CA LEU A 30 32.52 22.43 25.92
C LEU A 30 31.53 21.27 25.72
N MET A 31 30.60 21.07 26.66
CA MET A 31 29.51 20.06 26.58
C MET A 31 28.11 20.69 26.64
N PHE A 32 28.00 22.01 26.46
CA PHE A 32 26.74 22.75 26.32
C PHE A 32 26.74 23.59 25.02
N GLY A 33 26.95 22.90 23.88
CA GLY A 33 26.95 23.51 22.55
C GLY A 33 26.17 22.66 21.56
N CYS A 34 25.16 23.25 20.92
CA CYS A 34 24.40 22.64 19.82
C CYS A 34 23.80 21.24 20.09
N GLY A 35 23.29 21.03 21.31
CA GLY A 35 22.11 20.17 21.53
C GLY A 35 20.89 20.78 20.85
N VAL A 36 20.92 20.92 19.52
CA VAL A 36 19.79 21.38 18.71
C VAL A 36 18.75 20.29 18.74
N SER A 37 17.84 20.40 19.70
CA SER A 37 16.50 19.85 19.54
C SER A 37 15.99 20.33 18.19
N ARG A 38 15.93 19.41 17.21
CA ARG A 38 15.00 19.55 16.10
C ARG A 38 13.62 19.51 16.74
N GLN A 39 13.12 20.68 17.16
CA GLN A 39 11.68 20.88 17.22
C GLN A 39 11.14 20.32 15.90
N PRO A 40 10.18 19.39 15.94
CA PRO A 40 9.53 18.93 14.72
C PRO A 40 9.08 20.19 13.99
N VAL A 41 9.60 20.42 12.78
CA VAL A 41 9.12 21.54 11.97
C VAL A 41 7.64 21.26 11.81
N THR A 42 6.80 22.10 12.43
CA THR A 42 5.35 21.99 12.44
C THR A 42 4.85 22.37 11.06
N ARG A 43 5.11 21.46 10.11
CA ARG A 43 4.61 21.46 8.76
C ARG A 43 3.09 21.45 8.90
N GLY A 44 2.49 22.61 8.73
CA GLY A 44 1.04 22.77 8.84
C GLY A 44 0.37 21.71 7.98
N VAL A 45 -0.59 21.00 8.57
CA VAL A 45 -1.26 19.85 7.93
C VAL A 45 -1.76 20.30 6.58
N ASP A 46 -1.20 19.73 5.51
CA ASP A 46 -1.61 20.06 4.14
C ASP A 46 -3.03 19.51 3.94
N PRO A 47 -4.04 20.38 3.69
CA PRO A 47 -5.39 19.90 3.44
C PRO A 47 -5.51 19.22 2.07
N PHE A 48 -4.56 19.43 1.16
CA PHE A 48 -4.54 18.89 -0.20
C PHE A 48 -3.15 18.35 -0.55
N PRO A 49 -2.66 17.31 0.15
CA PRO A 49 -1.31 16.78 -0.04
C PRO A 49 -1.13 16.22 -1.44
N LYS A 50 -0.07 16.64 -2.14
CA LYS A 50 0.28 16.12 -3.48
C LYS A 50 0.55 14.63 -3.50
N ARG A 51 1.09 14.08 -2.40
CA ARG A 51 1.43 12.66 -2.26
C ARG A 51 0.59 12.06 -1.15
N GLU A 52 -0.37 11.24 -1.54
CA GLU A 52 -1.31 10.59 -0.62
C GLU A 52 -1.89 9.34 -1.28
N PHE A 53 -1.78 8.19 -0.62
CA PHE A 53 -2.49 6.98 -1.03
C PHE A 53 -3.98 7.12 -0.68
N ARG A 54 -4.86 6.91 -1.65
CA ARG A 54 -6.30 6.96 -1.51
C ARG A 54 -6.88 5.71 -2.16
N GLY A 55 -6.85 4.62 -1.41
CA GLY A 55 -7.28 3.30 -1.86
C GLY A 55 -8.75 3.02 -1.60
N VAL A 56 -9.36 2.11 -2.37
CA VAL A 56 -10.62 1.45 -2.01
C VAL A 56 -10.48 -0.06 -2.16
N TRP A 57 -11.03 -0.83 -1.22
CA TRP A 57 -11.21 -2.27 -1.43
C TRP A 57 -12.53 -2.55 -2.13
N VAL A 58 -12.49 -3.39 -3.15
CA VAL A 58 -13.68 -3.98 -3.78
C VAL A 58 -13.58 -5.49 -3.63
N GLN A 59 -14.32 -6.02 -2.66
CA GLN A 59 -14.45 -7.44 -2.42
C GLN A 59 -15.37 -8.10 -3.46
N THR A 60 -15.02 -9.31 -3.86
CA THR A 60 -15.83 -10.18 -4.73
C THR A 60 -16.49 -11.30 -3.93
N VAL A 61 -15.90 -11.70 -2.81
CA VAL A 61 -16.51 -12.64 -1.86
C VAL A 61 -17.89 -12.12 -1.40
N GLY A 62 -18.89 -13.00 -1.47
CA GLY A 62 -20.28 -12.70 -1.11
C GLY A 62 -21.06 -11.83 -2.11
N GLN A 63 -20.46 -11.36 -3.21
CA GLN A 63 -21.11 -10.43 -4.14
C GLN A 63 -21.93 -11.13 -5.22
N SER A 64 -23.20 -11.40 -4.94
CA SER A 64 -24.16 -11.93 -5.93
C SER A 64 -24.39 -11.02 -7.15
N ARG A 65 -24.07 -9.71 -7.05
CA ARG A 65 -24.26 -8.71 -8.12
C ARG A 65 -23.62 -9.11 -9.45
N TYR A 66 -22.44 -9.74 -9.42
CA TYR A 66 -21.72 -10.16 -10.64
C TYR A 66 -22.42 -11.32 -11.36
N GLN A 67 -23.06 -12.22 -10.61
CA GLN A 67 -23.76 -13.41 -11.14
C GLN A 67 -24.99 -13.04 -12.01
N GLN A 68 -25.46 -11.80 -11.91
CA GLN A 68 -26.58 -11.25 -12.68
C GLN A 68 -26.11 -10.45 -13.93
N MET A 69 -24.80 -10.39 -14.19
CA MET A 69 -24.21 -9.64 -15.29
C MET A 69 -23.64 -10.60 -16.34
N ASN A 70 -24.00 -10.38 -17.61
CA ASN A 70 -23.21 -10.89 -18.71
C ASN A 70 -21.94 -10.05 -18.90
N SER A 71 -21.02 -10.50 -19.75
CA SER A 71 -19.70 -9.89 -19.91
C SER A 71 -19.76 -8.45 -20.41
N ALA A 72 -20.74 -8.10 -21.25
CA ALA A 72 -20.96 -6.72 -21.69
C ALA A 72 -21.43 -5.81 -20.55
N ALA A 73 -22.42 -6.25 -19.76
CA ALA A 73 -22.89 -5.53 -18.59
C ALA A 73 -21.80 -5.40 -17.52
N MET A 74 -20.97 -6.43 -17.33
CA MET A 74 -19.86 -6.41 -16.37
C MET A 74 -18.75 -5.44 -16.81
N LYS A 75 -18.35 -5.42 -18.09
CA LYS A 75 -17.41 -4.42 -18.62
C LYS A 75 -17.91 -2.99 -18.39
N HIS A 76 -19.18 -2.71 -18.68
CA HIS A 76 -19.79 -1.41 -18.40
C HIS A 76 -19.78 -1.06 -16.91
N TYR A 77 -20.22 -1.98 -16.04
CA TYR A 77 -20.25 -1.79 -14.59
C TYR A 77 -18.86 -1.54 -13.98
N LEU A 78 -17.82 -2.24 -14.45
CA LEU A 78 -16.44 -2.07 -13.99
C LEU A 78 -15.83 -0.74 -14.48
N SER A 79 -16.11 -0.32 -15.73
CA SER A 79 -15.69 1.00 -16.24
C SER A 79 -16.34 2.16 -15.47
N GLU A 80 -17.64 2.05 -15.19
CA GLU A 80 -18.39 3.00 -14.35
C GLU A 80 -17.91 3.01 -12.89
N MET A 81 -17.50 1.86 -12.36
CA MET A 81 -16.91 1.75 -11.02
C MET A 81 -15.62 2.53 -10.91
N VAL A 82 -14.68 2.31 -11.84
CA VAL A 82 -13.39 3.01 -11.84
C VAL A 82 -13.58 4.51 -12.10
N ARG A 83 -14.51 4.93 -13.00
CA ARG A 83 -14.84 6.35 -13.19
C ARG A 83 -15.32 7.02 -11.89
N LYS A 84 -16.28 6.41 -11.19
CA LYS A 84 -16.84 6.96 -9.95
C LYS A 84 -15.79 7.06 -8.83
N PHE A 85 -14.81 6.16 -8.80
CA PHE A 85 -13.69 6.23 -7.87
C PHE A 85 -12.72 7.35 -8.20
N ASP A 86 -12.29 7.53 -9.46
CA ASP A 86 -11.44 8.67 -9.85
C ASP A 86 -12.13 10.01 -9.54
N GLU A 87 -13.42 10.13 -9.83
CA GLU A 87 -14.20 11.32 -9.47
C GLU A 87 -14.25 11.55 -7.95
N ALA A 88 -14.28 10.50 -7.13
CA ALA A 88 -14.18 10.59 -5.67
C ALA A 88 -12.74 10.85 -5.18
N GLY A 89 -11.79 11.09 -6.09
CA GLY A 89 -10.39 11.39 -5.84
C GLY A 89 -9.58 10.20 -5.32
N ILE A 90 -10.07 8.97 -5.54
CA ILE A 90 -9.37 7.70 -5.27
C ILE A 90 -8.30 7.49 -6.35
N ASN A 91 -7.11 7.04 -5.95
CA ASN A 91 -5.99 6.80 -6.87
C ASN A 91 -5.46 5.35 -6.87
N ALA A 92 -6.04 4.46 -6.05
CA ALA A 92 -5.77 3.02 -6.13
C ALA A 92 -7.04 2.18 -5.94
N LEU A 93 -7.25 1.18 -6.80
CA LEU A 93 -8.28 0.16 -6.65
C LEU A 93 -7.65 -1.14 -6.16
N ILE A 94 -8.04 -1.60 -4.97
CA ILE A 94 -7.67 -2.89 -4.41
C ILE A 94 -8.80 -3.89 -4.69
N PHE A 95 -8.71 -4.60 -5.82
CA PHE A 95 -9.78 -5.49 -6.30
C PHE A 95 -9.50 -6.95 -5.96
N GLN A 96 -10.49 -7.65 -5.38
CA GLN A 96 -10.33 -9.05 -4.97
C GLN A 96 -10.35 -10.02 -6.15
N VAL A 97 -9.17 -10.33 -6.68
CA VAL A 97 -8.99 -11.25 -7.83
C VAL A 97 -9.07 -12.72 -7.44
N ARG A 98 -8.81 -13.05 -6.16
CA ARG A 98 -8.81 -14.43 -5.63
C ARG A 98 -9.50 -14.52 -4.25
N PRO A 99 -10.83 -14.68 -4.19
CA PRO A 99 -11.57 -14.73 -2.92
C PRO A 99 -11.47 -16.06 -2.16
N GLU A 100 -11.41 -17.22 -2.84
CA GLU A 100 -11.32 -18.56 -2.20
C GLU A 100 -10.68 -19.63 -3.12
N ALA A 101 -9.39 -19.48 -3.45
CA ALA A 101 -8.64 -20.39 -4.35
C ALA A 101 -9.25 -20.52 -5.76
N ASP A 102 -9.86 -19.42 -6.22
CA ASP A 102 -10.59 -19.27 -7.47
C ASP A 102 -10.31 -17.87 -8.08
N ALA A 103 -10.60 -17.70 -9.37
CA ALA A 103 -10.09 -16.58 -10.16
C ALA A 103 -11.18 -15.65 -10.72
N PHE A 104 -10.98 -14.33 -10.58
CA PHE A 104 -11.65 -13.27 -11.37
C PHE A 104 -10.80 -12.83 -12.59
N TYR A 105 -10.02 -13.75 -13.14
CA TYR A 105 -9.08 -13.56 -14.24
C TYR A 105 -8.88 -14.90 -14.96
N LYS A 106 -8.40 -14.89 -16.21
CA LYS A 106 -8.10 -16.15 -16.93
C LYS A 106 -6.92 -16.84 -16.25
N SER A 107 -7.14 -18.00 -15.63
CA SER A 107 -6.12 -18.78 -14.93
C SER A 107 -6.06 -20.23 -15.43
N ASN A 108 -4.84 -20.77 -15.50
CA ASN A 108 -4.58 -22.19 -15.75
C ASN A 108 -4.27 -22.97 -14.45
N LEU A 109 -4.20 -22.28 -13.31
CA LEU A 109 -3.85 -22.85 -12.00
C LEU A 109 -5.07 -22.99 -11.09
N GLU A 110 -6.05 -22.09 -11.22
CA GLU A 110 -7.23 -22.02 -10.36
C GLU A 110 -8.51 -21.84 -11.20
N PRO A 111 -9.65 -22.42 -10.78
CA PRO A 111 -10.90 -22.32 -11.51
C PRO A 111 -11.51 -20.91 -11.45
N TRP A 112 -12.30 -20.52 -12.44
CA TRP A 112 -13.11 -19.29 -12.40
C TRP A 112 -13.98 -19.19 -11.13
N SER A 113 -14.10 -18.00 -10.57
CA SER A 113 -14.79 -17.81 -9.29
C SER A 113 -16.31 -17.97 -9.37
N ARG A 114 -16.89 -18.70 -8.40
CA ARG A 114 -18.35 -18.83 -8.27
C ARG A 114 -19.05 -17.51 -7.95
N PHE A 115 -18.34 -16.52 -7.41
CA PHE A 115 -18.94 -15.20 -7.19
C PHE A 115 -19.16 -14.44 -8.49
N MET A 116 -18.46 -14.81 -9.58
CA MET A 116 -18.65 -14.21 -10.90
C MET A 116 -19.87 -14.79 -11.64
N THR A 117 -20.05 -16.12 -11.64
CA THR A 117 -21.02 -16.82 -12.53
C THR A 117 -21.98 -17.77 -11.83
N GLY A 118 -21.94 -17.84 -10.49
CA GLY A 118 -22.72 -18.76 -9.65
C GLY A 118 -22.09 -20.13 -9.45
N ILE A 119 -21.18 -20.57 -10.34
CA ILE A 119 -20.63 -21.93 -10.39
C ILE A 119 -19.10 -21.85 -10.51
N GLN A 120 -18.37 -22.50 -9.60
CA GLN A 120 -16.90 -22.48 -9.65
C GLN A 120 -16.41 -23.24 -10.90
N GLY A 121 -15.44 -22.68 -11.61
CA GLY A 121 -14.92 -23.20 -12.87
C GLY A 121 -15.72 -22.77 -14.11
N LYS A 122 -16.91 -22.19 -13.96
CA LYS A 122 -17.68 -21.68 -15.10
C LYS A 122 -17.15 -20.31 -15.54
N ALA A 123 -16.57 -20.29 -16.73
CA ALA A 123 -16.12 -19.11 -17.46
C ALA A 123 -17.24 -18.06 -17.69
N PRO A 124 -16.88 -16.79 -17.97
CA PRO A 124 -17.84 -15.80 -18.45
C PRO A 124 -18.39 -16.19 -19.84
N ASP A 125 -19.47 -15.55 -20.26
CA ASP A 125 -20.15 -15.82 -21.55
C ASP A 125 -19.36 -15.33 -22.77
N ASP A 126 -18.53 -14.31 -22.60
CA ASP A 126 -17.55 -13.85 -23.59
C ASP A 126 -16.19 -14.55 -23.32
N PRO A 127 -15.71 -15.44 -24.21
CA PRO A 127 -14.45 -16.15 -24.01
C PRO A 127 -13.23 -15.23 -24.06
N ASP A 128 -13.33 -14.03 -24.65
CA ASP A 128 -12.24 -13.06 -24.70
C ASP A 128 -12.18 -12.17 -23.45
N PHE A 129 -13.27 -12.06 -22.68
CA PHE A 129 -13.31 -11.26 -21.46
C PHE A 129 -12.38 -11.81 -20.35
N ASP A 130 -11.46 -10.96 -19.90
CA ASP A 130 -10.69 -11.12 -18.67
C ASP A 130 -10.97 -9.91 -17.76
N PRO A 131 -11.63 -10.08 -16.60
CA PRO A 131 -12.01 -8.96 -15.74
C PRO A 131 -10.81 -8.20 -15.15
N LEU A 132 -9.69 -8.88 -14.88
CA LEU A 132 -8.48 -8.25 -14.33
C LEU A 132 -7.76 -7.40 -15.39
N ALA A 133 -7.56 -7.94 -16.59
CA ALA A 133 -6.97 -7.16 -17.69
C ALA A 133 -7.83 -5.93 -18.04
N PHE A 134 -9.15 -6.07 -18.03
CA PHE A 134 -10.09 -4.97 -18.27
C PHE A 134 -10.01 -3.88 -17.18
N LEU A 135 -9.99 -4.28 -15.90
CA LEU A 135 -9.89 -3.34 -14.78
C LEU A 135 -8.56 -2.58 -14.76
N ILE A 136 -7.43 -3.26 -15.05
CA ILE A 136 -6.11 -2.60 -15.14
C ILE A 136 -6.14 -1.51 -16.20
N ALA A 137 -6.66 -1.81 -17.40
CA ALA A 137 -6.76 -0.84 -18.49
C ALA A 137 -7.62 0.37 -18.12
N GLU A 138 -8.79 0.17 -17.49
CA GLU A 138 -9.64 1.28 -17.07
C GLU A 138 -9.05 2.09 -15.90
N CYS A 139 -8.29 1.49 -14.98
CA CYS A 139 -7.54 2.19 -13.93
C CYS A 139 -6.41 3.04 -14.52
N HIS A 140 -5.51 2.44 -15.31
CA HIS A 140 -4.34 3.12 -15.91
C HIS A 140 -4.72 4.25 -16.86
N LYS A 141 -5.87 4.14 -17.54
CA LYS A 141 -6.47 5.19 -18.38
C LYS A 141 -6.87 6.46 -17.60
N ARG A 142 -7.01 6.38 -16.27
CA ARG A 142 -7.36 7.51 -15.39
C ARG A 142 -6.22 7.91 -14.44
N GLY A 143 -5.04 7.29 -14.57
CA GLY A 143 -3.92 7.47 -13.63
C GLY A 143 -4.19 6.88 -12.24
N MET A 144 -5.01 5.82 -12.17
CA MET A 144 -5.24 5.04 -10.96
C MET A 144 -4.43 3.74 -11.00
N GLU A 145 -3.93 3.31 -9.85
CA GLU A 145 -3.32 1.99 -9.69
C GLU A 145 -4.36 0.88 -9.59
N LEU A 146 -4.00 -0.34 -10.01
CA LEU A 146 -4.72 -1.55 -9.63
C LEU A 146 -3.83 -2.48 -8.78
N HIS A 147 -4.29 -2.77 -7.56
CA HIS A 147 -3.71 -3.75 -6.66
C HIS A 147 -4.55 -5.03 -6.72
N ALA A 148 -3.96 -6.12 -7.17
CA ALA A 148 -4.62 -7.42 -7.21
C ALA A 148 -4.64 -8.02 -5.80
N TRP A 149 -5.83 -8.09 -5.19
CA TRP A 149 -6.02 -8.64 -3.85
C TRP A 149 -6.36 -10.13 -3.89
N LEU A 150 -5.51 -10.91 -3.23
CA LEU A 150 -5.67 -12.35 -3.03
C LEU A 150 -5.94 -12.63 -1.55
N ASN A 151 -6.86 -13.54 -1.26
CA ASN A 151 -6.79 -14.29 -0.01
C ASN A 151 -5.77 -15.43 -0.17
N PRO A 152 -4.79 -15.61 0.73
CA PRO A 152 -3.74 -16.62 0.54
C PRO A 152 -4.21 -18.06 0.78
N TYR A 153 -4.96 -18.31 1.87
CA TYR A 153 -5.22 -19.68 2.35
C TYR A 153 -6.66 -20.16 2.22
N ARG A 154 -7.67 -19.29 2.06
CA ARG A 154 -9.08 -19.69 1.95
C ARG A 154 -9.34 -20.45 0.64
N VAL A 155 -10.07 -21.56 0.76
CA VAL A 155 -10.48 -22.43 -0.36
C VAL A 155 -12.01 -22.59 -0.41
N LYS A 156 -12.69 -22.49 0.74
CA LYS A 156 -14.16 -22.44 0.81
C LYS A 156 -14.62 -21.51 1.93
N SER A 157 -15.43 -20.52 1.63
CA SER A 157 -16.13 -19.68 2.63
C SER A 157 -17.26 -20.44 3.35
N ASN A 158 -17.71 -21.57 2.80
CA ASN A 158 -18.72 -22.46 3.38
C ASN A 158 -18.45 -23.90 2.89
N ILE A 159 -18.39 -24.87 3.80
CA ILE A 159 -18.07 -26.26 3.49
C ILE A 159 -19.10 -26.92 2.55
N SER A 160 -20.33 -26.39 2.47
CA SER A 160 -21.36 -26.86 1.54
C SER A 160 -21.20 -26.37 0.09
N SER A 161 -20.35 -25.38 -0.17
CA SER A 161 -20.09 -24.91 -1.55
C SER A 161 -19.42 -26.00 -2.38
N GLN A 162 -19.77 -26.10 -3.66
CA GLN A 162 -19.14 -27.09 -4.56
C GLN A 162 -17.84 -26.54 -5.14
N LEU A 163 -16.80 -27.37 -5.13
CA LEU A 163 -15.54 -27.10 -5.83
C LEU A 163 -15.64 -27.60 -7.27
N ALA A 164 -15.00 -26.89 -8.21
CA ALA A 164 -14.93 -27.32 -9.60
C ALA A 164 -14.29 -28.72 -9.73
N PRO A 165 -14.70 -29.58 -10.68
CA PRO A 165 -14.12 -30.93 -10.84
C PRO A 165 -12.61 -30.94 -11.08
N GLY A 166 -12.06 -29.89 -11.70
CA GLY A 166 -10.62 -29.71 -11.91
C GLY A 166 -9.87 -29.01 -10.76
N HIS A 167 -10.54 -28.66 -9.66
CA HIS A 167 -9.90 -27.95 -8.54
C HIS A 167 -8.87 -28.85 -7.83
N ILE A 168 -7.71 -28.27 -7.49
CA ILE A 168 -6.51 -28.99 -7.02
C ILE A 168 -6.74 -29.87 -5.77
N TYR A 169 -7.76 -29.56 -4.95
CA TYR A 169 -8.27 -30.41 -3.85
C TYR A 169 -8.53 -31.87 -4.26
N TRP A 170 -9.08 -32.12 -5.45
CA TRP A 170 -9.42 -33.50 -5.87
C TRP A 170 -8.19 -34.33 -6.24
N LYS A 171 -7.04 -33.69 -6.48
CA LYS A 171 -5.76 -34.34 -6.78
C LYS A 171 -4.87 -34.51 -5.55
N TYR A 172 -5.00 -33.61 -4.59
CA TYR A 172 -4.15 -33.52 -3.39
C TYR A 172 -4.97 -33.15 -2.14
N PRO A 173 -5.97 -33.95 -1.72
CA PRO A 173 -6.86 -33.59 -0.62
C PRO A 173 -6.14 -33.45 0.73
N GLU A 174 -4.99 -34.12 0.90
CA GLU A 174 -4.11 -34.02 2.08
C GLU A 174 -3.50 -32.63 2.27
N ARG A 175 -3.54 -31.76 1.25
CA ARG A 175 -3.03 -30.39 1.33
C ARG A 175 -3.99 -29.40 2.02
N PHE A 176 -5.15 -29.86 2.49
CA PHE A 176 -6.26 -29.01 2.91
C PHE A 176 -6.77 -29.37 4.30
N VAL A 177 -7.15 -28.36 5.06
CA VAL A 177 -7.68 -28.48 6.43
C VAL A 177 -9.02 -27.79 6.54
N GLN A 178 -10.02 -28.51 7.07
CA GLN A 178 -11.30 -27.94 7.44
C GLN A 178 -11.20 -27.33 8.84
N TYR A 179 -11.62 -26.08 9.00
CA TYR A 179 -11.75 -25.44 10.31
C TYR A 179 -13.13 -24.80 10.43
N GLY A 180 -13.92 -25.29 11.40
CA GLY A 180 -15.34 -24.98 11.50
C GLY A 180 -16.09 -25.28 10.20
N ASN A 181 -16.74 -24.26 9.65
CA ASN A 181 -17.51 -24.34 8.41
C ASN A 181 -16.72 -23.94 7.14
N GLN A 182 -15.38 -23.88 7.20
CA GLN A 182 -14.53 -23.39 6.12
C GLN A 182 -13.41 -24.39 5.77
N LEU A 183 -12.91 -24.31 4.53
CA LEU A 183 -11.76 -25.09 4.06
C LEU A 183 -10.61 -24.16 3.69
N PHE A 184 -9.40 -24.56 4.06
CA PHE A 184 -8.17 -23.81 3.82
C PHE A 184 -7.09 -24.71 3.23
N PHE A 185 -6.14 -24.11 2.51
CA PHE A 185 -4.80 -24.69 2.37
C PHE A 185 -4.15 -24.72 3.76
N ASP A 186 -3.54 -25.84 4.15
CA ASP A 186 -2.72 -25.89 5.36
C ASP A 186 -1.46 -25.00 5.18
N PRO A 187 -1.24 -23.96 6.02
CA PRO A 187 -0.06 -23.11 5.92
C PRO A 187 1.26 -23.84 6.19
N GLY A 188 1.22 -24.96 6.94
CA GLY A 188 2.38 -25.77 7.31
C GLY A 188 3.04 -26.55 6.17
N LEU A 189 2.38 -26.66 5.02
CA LEU A 189 2.84 -27.46 3.89
C LEU A 189 3.65 -26.63 2.87
N PRO A 190 4.93 -26.98 2.59
CA PRO A 190 5.75 -26.30 1.58
C PRO A 190 5.11 -26.25 0.18
N GLU A 191 4.34 -27.27 -0.18
CA GLU A 191 3.61 -27.40 -1.44
C GLU A 191 2.55 -26.30 -1.59
N ASN A 192 1.88 -25.95 -0.49
CA ASN A 192 0.89 -24.88 -0.47
C ASN A 192 1.52 -23.51 -0.64
N ARG A 193 2.60 -23.21 0.09
CA ARG A 193 3.32 -21.95 -0.10
C ARG A 193 3.84 -21.80 -1.53
N SER A 194 4.32 -22.91 -2.10
CA SER A 194 4.87 -22.94 -3.46
C SER A 194 3.79 -22.70 -4.52
N PHE A 195 2.63 -23.36 -4.39
CA PHE A 195 1.46 -23.13 -5.27
C PHE A 195 0.92 -21.69 -5.18
N ILE A 196 0.82 -21.11 -3.97
CA ILE A 196 0.41 -19.70 -3.79
C ILE A 196 1.42 -18.75 -4.47
N CYS A 197 2.71 -19.07 -4.43
CA CYS A 197 3.73 -18.31 -5.18
C CYS A 197 3.64 -18.52 -6.70
N GLU A 198 3.23 -19.70 -7.18
CA GLU A 198 2.98 -19.95 -8.62
C GLU A 198 1.79 -19.12 -9.12
N VAL A 199 0.69 -19.06 -8.37
CA VAL A 199 -0.47 -18.20 -8.67
C VAL A 199 -0.07 -16.72 -8.72
N VAL A 200 0.74 -16.26 -7.76
CA VAL A 200 1.24 -14.87 -7.77
C VAL A 200 2.22 -14.61 -8.92
N ARG A 201 3.09 -15.57 -9.28
CA ARG A 201 3.98 -15.45 -10.45
C ARG A 201 3.19 -15.37 -11.76
N ASP A 202 2.15 -16.18 -11.90
CA ASP A 202 1.25 -16.17 -13.06
C ASP A 202 0.56 -14.80 -13.22
N ILE A 203 0.04 -14.24 -12.12
CA ILE A 203 -0.55 -12.89 -12.13
C ILE A 203 0.49 -11.82 -12.49
N VAL A 204 1.62 -11.77 -11.78
CA VAL A 204 2.63 -10.72 -11.96
C VAL A 204 3.29 -10.78 -13.34
N SER A 205 3.50 -11.98 -13.91
CA SER A 205 4.09 -12.10 -15.25
C SER A 205 3.13 -11.64 -16.35
N ARG A 206 1.85 -12.02 -16.29
CA ARG A 206 0.88 -11.78 -17.38
C ARG A 206 0.15 -10.45 -17.33
N TYR A 207 -0.07 -9.87 -16.15
CA TYR A 207 -0.84 -8.64 -15.98
C TYR A 207 0.07 -7.49 -15.52
N ASP A 208 -0.24 -6.25 -15.90
CA ASP A 208 0.48 -5.06 -15.43
C ASP A 208 -0.19 -4.48 -14.17
N VAL A 209 -0.21 -5.31 -13.11
CA VAL A 209 -0.71 -4.91 -11.78
C VAL A 209 0.32 -4.01 -11.09
N ASP A 210 -0.13 -2.94 -10.43
CA ASP A 210 0.73 -2.03 -9.67
C ASP A 210 1.25 -2.68 -8.37
N ALA A 211 0.44 -3.56 -7.77
CA ALA A 211 0.79 -4.33 -6.59
C ALA A 211 0.03 -5.67 -6.50
N ILE A 212 0.60 -6.60 -5.73
CA ILE A 212 -0.09 -7.71 -5.09
C ILE A 212 -0.48 -7.29 -3.67
N HIS A 213 -1.71 -7.58 -3.28
CA HIS A 213 -2.25 -7.27 -1.96
C HIS A 213 -2.79 -8.55 -1.29
N MET A 214 -2.62 -8.67 0.04
CA MET A 214 -3.35 -9.66 0.84
C MET A 214 -3.97 -9.01 2.08
N ASP A 215 -5.08 -9.59 2.54
CA ASP A 215 -5.85 -9.16 3.70
C ASP A 215 -5.30 -9.77 5.01
N ASP A 216 -6.09 -9.75 6.08
CA ASP A 216 -5.73 -10.22 7.42
C ASP A 216 -5.85 -11.74 7.62
N TYR A 217 -6.31 -12.49 6.63
CA TYR A 217 -6.59 -13.92 6.74
C TYR A 217 -5.35 -14.79 6.48
N PHE A 218 -4.52 -14.93 7.50
CA PHE A 218 -3.41 -15.88 7.53
C PHE A 218 -3.92 -17.25 8.05
N TYR A 219 -3.68 -17.59 9.32
CA TYR A 219 -4.54 -18.58 9.97
C TYR A 219 -5.95 -17.98 10.20
N PRO A 220 -7.02 -18.80 10.19
CA PRO A 220 -8.37 -18.31 10.43
C PRO A 220 -8.56 -17.85 11.88
N TYR A 221 -9.53 -16.95 12.08
CA TYR A 221 -9.89 -16.44 13.41
C TYR A 221 -10.26 -17.61 14.34
N PRO A 222 -9.77 -17.64 15.60
CA PRO A 222 -9.90 -18.79 16.47
C PRO A 222 -11.36 -19.07 16.89
N ILE A 223 -11.78 -20.32 16.70
CA ILE A 223 -13.05 -20.84 17.19
C ILE A 223 -12.82 -21.35 18.62
N ALA A 224 -13.57 -20.81 19.58
CA ALA A 224 -13.42 -21.15 20.99
C ALA A 224 -13.49 -22.67 21.25
N GLY A 225 -12.52 -23.21 21.98
CA GLY A 225 -12.41 -24.64 22.29
C GLY A 225 -12.02 -25.55 21.12
N THR A 226 -11.81 -25.02 19.90
CA THR A 226 -11.47 -25.82 18.71
C THR A 226 -10.06 -25.48 18.22
N PRO A 227 -9.06 -26.36 18.40
CA PRO A 227 -7.72 -26.12 17.86
C PRO A 227 -7.73 -26.20 16.33
N PHE A 228 -6.88 -25.41 15.68
CA PHE A 228 -6.64 -25.54 14.23
C PHE A 228 -5.96 -26.90 13.95
N PRO A 229 -6.49 -27.74 13.04
CA PRO A 229 -6.10 -29.16 12.94
C PRO A 229 -4.87 -29.37 12.06
N ASP A 230 -3.72 -28.87 12.50
CA ASP A 230 -2.42 -28.97 11.82
C ASP A 230 -1.46 -30.01 12.43
N ASP A 231 -1.98 -30.98 13.19
CA ASP A 231 -1.15 -32.03 13.81
C ASP A 231 -0.30 -32.81 12.79
N GLY A 232 -0.84 -33.08 11.60
CA GLY A 232 -0.13 -33.80 10.53
C GLY A 232 1.09 -33.02 10.02
N SER A 233 0.90 -31.77 9.62
CA SER A 233 1.97 -30.91 9.10
C SER A 233 2.94 -30.45 10.21
N PHE A 234 2.46 -30.24 11.43
CA PHE A 234 3.30 -29.98 12.60
C PHE A 234 4.26 -31.16 12.85
N ASN A 235 3.73 -32.38 12.94
CA ASN A 235 4.54 -33.58 13.18
C ASN A 235 5.52 -33.87 12.01
N ALA A 236 5.15 -33.54 10.78
CA ALA A 236 6.01 -33.73 9.61
C ALA A 236 7.14 -32.67 9.50
N TYR A 237 6.87 -31.41 9.83
CA TYR A 237 7.76 -30.28 9.48
C TYR A 237 8.32 -29.47 10.66
N ALA A 238 7.71 -29.48 11.85
CA ALA A 238 8.14 -28.57 12.92
C ALA A 238 9.57 -28.88 13.41
N ALA A 239 9.90 -30.15 13.63
CA ALA A 239 11.21 -30.57 14.11
C ALA A 239 12.34 -30.23 13.11
N SER A 240 12.12 -30.41 11.80
CA SER A 240 13.11 -30.08 10.76
C SER A 240 13.25 -28.56 10.52
N GLN A 241 12.23 -27.78 10.88
CA GLN A 241 12.31 -26.32 10.95
C GLN A 241 12.92 -25.80 12.28
N GLY A 242 13.23 -26.68 13.25
CA GLY A 242 13.88 -26.31 14.51
C GLY A 242 12.94 -26.01 15.69
N PHE A 243 11.65 -26.33 15.58
CA PHE A 243 10.65 -26.11 16.64
C PHE A 243 10.39 -27.37 17.47
N SER A 244 10.38 -27.21 18.79
CA SER A 244 9.98 -28.28 19.73
C SER A 244 8.45 -28.40 19.83
N PRO A 245 7.90 -29.51 20.40
CA PRO A 245 6.45 -29.69 20.57
C PRO A 245 5.73 -28.56 21.32
N GLY A 246 6.43 -27.83 22.20
CA GLY A 246 5.89 -26.68 22.94
C GLY A 246 5.84 -25.36 22.15
N GLN A 247 6.32 -25.33 20.91
CA GLN A 247 6.50 -24.11 20.11
C GLN A 247 5.62 -24.08 18.85
N ARG A 248 4.45 -24.71 18.88
CA ARG A 248 3.54 -24.74 17.71
C ARG A 248 3.17 -23.35 17.23
N ASP A 249 2.93 -22.40 18.14
CA ASP A 249 2.58 -21.03 17.77
C ASP A 249 3.72 -20.29 17.04
N ASP A 250 4.98 -20.57 17.39
CA ASP A 250 6.15 -20.03 16.69
C ASP A 250 6.35 -20.68 15.33
N TRP A 251 6.10 -21.99 15.22
CA TRP A 251 6.09 -22.72 13.95
C TRP A 251 4.99 -22.20 13.02
N ARG A 252 3.77 -21.94 13.53
CA ARG A 252 2.68 -21.29 12.77
C ARG A 252 3.12 -19.93 12.24
N ARG A 253 3.68 -19.06 13.09
CA ARG A 253 4.28 -17.78 12.68
C ARG A 253 5.35 -17.98 11.61
N ASN A 254 6.26 -18.95 11.79
CA ASN A 254 7.31 -19.24 10.82
C ASN A 254 6.76 -19.65 9.44
N ASN A 255 5.70 -20.46 9.38
CA ASN A 255 5.09 -20.85 8.11
C ASN A 255 4.51 -19.67 7.34
N VAL A 256 3.87 -18.71 8.04
CA VAL A 256 3.40 -17.46 7.41
C VAL A 256 4.59 -16.59 6.99
N ASN A 257 5.58 -16.40 7.87
CA ASN A 257 6.83 -15.68 7.56
C ASN A 257 7.53 -16.23 6.30
N LEU A 258 7.58 -17.56 6.15
CA LEU A 258 8.11 -18.24 4.98
C LEU A 258 7.30 -17.97 3.71
N LEU A 259 5.96 -17.89 3.79
CA LEU A 259 5.13 -17.51 2.64
C LEU A 259 5.38 -16.04 2.24
N ILE A 260 5.29 -15.10 3.18
CA ILE A 260 5.46 -13.66 2.91
C ILE A 260 6.82 -13.37 2.28
N ARG A 261 7.90 -13.95 2.82
CA ARG A 261 9.24 -13.84 2.24
C ARG A 261 9.33 -14.46 0.83
N GLN A 262 8.75 -15.65 0.63
CA GLN A 262 8.79 -16.35 -0.66
C GLN A 262 7.95 -15.62 -1.73
N LEU A 263 6.85 -14.97 -1.34
CA LEU A 263 6.05 -14.08 -2.18
C LEU A 263 6.84 -12.85 -2.60
N LYS A 264 7.48 -12.13 -1.65
CA LYS A 264 8.30 -10.96 -1.97
C LYS A 264 9.38 -11.27 -3.01
N TYR A 265 10.12 -12.37 -2.82
CA TYR A 265 11.14 -12.79 -3.78
C TYR A 265 10.57 -13.26 -5.11
N THR A 266 9.38 -13.88 -5.11
CA THR A 266 8.69 -14.27 -6.35
C THR A 266 8.23 -13.04 -7.16
N ILE A 267 7.66 -12.03 -6.51
CA ILE A 267 7.22 -10.78 -7.14
C ILE A 267 8.44 -10.01 -7.66
N ALA A 268 9.45 -9.78 -6.81
CA ALA A 268 10.66 -9.05 -7.16
C ALA A 268 11.45 -9.72 -8.30
N GLY A 269 11.50 -11.05 -8.32
CA GLY A 269 12.12 -11.83 -9.40
C GLY A 269 11.30 -11.95 -10.68
N THR A 270 10.06 -11.44 -10.71
CA THR A 270 9.17 -11.46 -11.89
C THR A 270 9.02 -10.06 -12.49
N LYS A 271 8.68 -9.06 -11.66
CA LYS A 271 8.65 -7.63 -12.02
C LYS A 271 9.01 -6.79 -10.77
N PRO A 272 10.25 -6.27 -10.63
CA PRO A 272 10.72 -5.64 -9.39
C PRO A 272 10.03 -4.31 -9.01
N TRP A 273 9.21 -3.73 -9.89
CA TRP A 273 8.38 -2.56 -9.61
C TRP A 273 6.99 -2.89 -9.06
N VAL A 274 6.54 -4.13 -9.20
CA VAL A 274 5.26 -4.57 -8.63
C VAL A 274 5.44 -4.74 -7.13
N ARG A 275 4.65 -4.00 -6.36
CA ARG A 275 4.74 -3.98 -4.91
C ARG A 275 4.05 -5.18 -4.29
N PHE A 276 4.47 -5.55 -3.08
CA PHE A 276 3.74 -6.48 -2.23
C PHE A 276 3.30 -5.77 -0.95
N GLY A 277 2.00 -5.70 -0.70
CA GLY A 277 1.47 -5.07 0.50
C GLY A 277 0.46 -5.93 1.23
N ILE A 278 0.32 -5.68 2.53
CA ILE A 278 -0.58 -6.43 3.42
C ILE A 278 -1.50 -5.45 4.14
N SER A 279 -2.78 -5.82 4.28
CA SER A 279 -3.72 -5.16 5.19
C SER A 279 -4.03 -6.04 6.40
N PRO A 280 -3.18 -5.97 7.45
CA PRO A 280 -3.36 -6.80 8.63
C PRO A 280 -4.49 -6.28 9.51
N PHE A 281 -4.95 -7.12 10.45
CA PHE A 281 -5.90 -6.71 11.47
C PHE A 281 -5.35 -5.50 12.26
N GLY A 282 -6.20 -4.59 12.75
CA GLY A 282 -5.72 -3.33 13.31
C GLY A 282 -4.89 -3.42 14.60
N ILE A 283 -4.95 -4.52 15.34
CA ILE A 283 -4.16 -4.77 16.56
C ILE A 283 -3.03 -5.76 16.25
N TYR A 284 -1.77 -5.33 16.35
CA TYR A 284 -0.62 -6.23 16.25
C TYR A 284 -0.54 -7.18 17.46
N ARG A 285 -0.45 -6.59 18.65
CA ARG A 285 -0.47 -7.24 19.98
C ARG A 285 -1.04 -6.28 21.02
N ASN A 286 -1.79 -6.80 21.99
CA ASN A 286 -2.23 -6.01 23.14
C ASN A 286 -1.07 -5.84 24.13
N LYS A 287 -0.95 -4.65 24.73
CA LYS A 287 0.06 -4.31 25.75
C LYS A 287 0.07 -5.29 26.93
N ARG A 288 -1.12 -5.65 27.44
CA ARG A 288 -1.29 -6.65 28.53
C ARG A 288 -0.75 -8.04 28.24
N ASN A 289 -0.62 -8.40 26.95
CA ASN A 289 -0.16 -9.71 26.48
C ASN A 289 1.32 -9.68 26.04
N THR A 290 2.02 -8.57 26.28
CA THR A 290 3.35 -8.31 25.69
C THR A 290 4.31 -7.81 26.78
N PRO A 291 5.13 -8.69 27.39
CA PRO A 291 5.89 -8.38 28.61
C PRO A 291 6.90 -7.22 28.53
N ASP A 292 7.38 -6.88 27.33
CA ASP A 292 8.26 -5.72 27.10
C ASP A 292 7.50 -4.38 27.01
N GLY A 293 6.16 -4.41 27.07
CA GLY A 293 5.29 -3.25 26.97
C GLY A 293 5.07 -2.71 25.55
N SER A 294 5.61 -3.36 24.51
CA SER A 294 5.60 -2.86 23.12
C SER A 294 4.26 -3.00 22.37
N GLY A 295 3.27 -3.70 22.95
CA GLY A 295 1.92 -3.82 22.40
C GLY A 295 1.08 -2.54 22.52
N SER A 296 0.05 -2.41 21.70
CA SER A 296 -0.91 -1.29 21.75
C SER A 296 -1.81 -1.36 22.99
N ASP A 297 -2.23 -0.21 23.53
CA ASP A 297 -3.11 -0.17 24.71
C ASP A 297 -4.55 -0.53 24.31
N THR A 298 -4.80 -1.83 24.24
CA THR A 298 -5.94 -2.45 23.55
C THR A 298 -6.28 -3.80 24.20
N ASN A 299 -7.45 -4.33 23.86
CA ASN A 299 -8.01 -5.57 24.42
C ASN A 299 -8.83 -6.32 23.35
N GLY A 300 -8.21 -6.67 22.23
CA GLY A 300 -8.84 -7.37 21.10
C GLY A 300 -8.08 -8.60 20.62
N LEU A 301 -8.48 -9.12 19.45
CA LEU A 301 -7.75 -10.12 18.66
C LEU A 301 -6.35 -9.58 18.28
N GLU A 302 -5.35 -10.44 18.14
CA GLU A 302 -3.97 -10.07 17.81
C GLU A 302 -3.48 -10.75 16.53
N ASN A 303 -2.87 -9.97 15.63
CA ASN A 303 -2.17 -10.55 14.47
C ASN A 303 -1.13 -11.60 14.90
N TYR A 304 -0.27 -11.25 15.86
CA TYR A 304 0.87 -12.09 16.23
C TYR A 304 0.46 -13.42 16.89
N SER A 305 -0.57 -13.37 17.74
CA SER A 305 -0.91 -14.47 18.66
C SER A 305 -2.07 -15.32 18.15
N ASP A 306 -3.12 -14.70 17.59
CA ASP A 306 -4.33 -15.40 17.15
C ASP A 306 -4.31 -15.75 15.65
N LEU A 307 -3.70 -14.89 14.82
CA LEU A 307 -3.63 -15.06 13.36
C LEU A 307 -2.24 -15.52 12.87
N TYR A 308 -1.26 -15.60 13.78
CA TYR A 308 0.14 -15.98 13.54
C TYR A 308 0.88 -15.13 12.49
N ALA A 309 0.57 -13.84 12.45
CA ALA A 309 1.08 -12.86 11.50
C ALA A 309 2.06 -11.86 12.14
N ASP A 310 3.37 -12.05 11.93
CA ASP A 310 4.42 -11.18 12.47
C ASP A 310 4.67 -9.95 11.59
N ILE A 311 3.70 -9.04 11.56
CA ILE A 311 3.73 -7.84 10.70
C ILE A 311 4.99 -7.00 10.94
N LYS A 312 5.43 -6.86 12.20
CA LYS A 312 6.63 -6.08 12.54
C LYS A 312 7.88 -6.68 11.88
N LEU A 313 8.06 -8.00 11.94
CA LEU A 313 9.15 -8.67 11.25
C LEU A 313 9.09 -8.45 9.72
N TRP A 314 7.90 -8.51 9.11
CA TRP A 314 7.76 -8.37 7.66
C TRP A 314 8.14 -6.96 7.16
N VAL A 315 7.77 -5.93 7.93
CA VAL A 315 8.16 -4.53 7.65
C VAL A 315 9.66 -4.33 7.93
N GLU A 316 10.19 -4.82 9.05
CA GLU A 316 11.61 -4.69 9.41
C GLU A 316 12.53 -5.36 8.38
N LYS A 317 12.15 -6.52 7.86
CA LYS A 317 12.95 -7.27 6.86
C LYS A 317 12.68 -6.86 5.41
N GLY A 318 11.83 -5.86 5.15
CA GLY A 318 11.47 -5.43 3.79
C GLY A 318 10.79 -6.53 2.96
N TRP A 319 10.04 -7.42 3.62
CA TRP A 319 9.25 -8.45 2.94
C TRP A 319 7.90 -7.92 2.44
N ILE A 320 7.48 -6.73 2.88
CA ILE A 320 6.34 -5.98 2.34
C ILE A 320 6.76 -4.54 2.08
N ASP A 321 6.27 -3.97 0.98
CA ASP A 321 6.60 -2.63 0.47
C ASP A 321 5.65 -1.55 1.02
N TYR A 322 4.48 -1.95 1.50
CA TYR A 322 3.60 -1.13 2.31
C TYR A 322 2.82 -1.97 3.33
N ASN A 323 2.50 -1.35 4.47
CA ASN A 323 1.64 -1.91 5.50
C ASN A 323 0.32 -1.11 5.56
N LEU A 324 -0.81 -1.80 5.77
CA LEU A 324 -2.14 -1.22 5.65
C LEU A 324 -3.11 -1.65 6.78
N PRO A 325 -2.79 -1.38 8.06
CA PRO A 325 -3.58 -1.87 9.20
C PRO A 325 -5.04 -1.41 9.19
N GLN A 326 -5.94 -2.36 9.46
CA GLN A 326 -7.39 -2.18 9.47
C GLN A 326 -7.87 -1.47 10.76
N LEU A 327 -7.86 -0.13 10.79
CA LEU A 327 -8.27 0.67 11.95
C LEU A 327 -9.79 0.96 11.93
N TYR A 328 -10.57 -0.12 11.94
CA TYR A 328 -12.00 -0.11 11.67
C TYR A 328 -12.89 0.32 12.87
N TRP A 329 -12.31 0.73 14.00
CA TRP A 329 -13.06 1.21 15.18
C TRP A 329 -13.27 2.72 15.17
N GLU A 330 -14.17 3.19 16.02
CA GLU A 330 -14.41 4.61 16.30
C GLU A 330 -13.32 5.23 17.20
N ILE A 331 -13.24 6.56 17.17
CA ILE A 331 -12.40 7.33 18.10
C ILE A 331 -12.98 7.16 19.52
N GLY A 332 -12.13 6.74 20.45
CA GLY A 332 -12.50 6.47 21.85
C GLY A 332 -13.07 5.07 22.12
N HIS A 333 -12.99 4.11 21.20
CA HIS A 333 -13.48 2.75 21.42
C HIS A 333 -12.69 2.00 22.52
N ASP A 334 -13.34 1.68 23.65
CA ASP A 334 -12.77 1.13 24.90
C ASP A 334 -11.73 0.00 24.77
N ARG A 335 -11.80 -0.81 23.69
CA ARG A 335 -10.93 -1.98 23.49
C ARG A 335 -9.91 -1.81 22.36
N ALA A 336 -10.05 -0.77 21.53
CA ALA A 336 -9.32 -0.62 20.28
C ALA A 336 -9.45 0.81 19.69
N ASP A 337 -9.19 1.85 20.48
CA ASP A 337 -9.34 3.24 20.03
C ASP A 337 -8.51 3.52 18.77
N TYR A 338 -9.18 4.11 17.76
CA TYR A 338 -8.58 4.54 16.51
C TYR A 338 -7.33 5.40 16.72
N THR A 339 -7.35 6.39 17.63
CA THR A 339 -6.24 7.34 17.80
C THR A 339 -5.01 6.64 18.41
N THR A 340 -5.24 5.74 19.36
CA THR A 340 -4.22 4.93 20.02
C THR A 340 -3.55 3.96 19.05
N LEU A 341 -4.34 3.27 18.21
CA LEU A 341 -3.80 2.39 17.17
C LEU A 341 -3.08 3.14 16.06
N LEU A 342 -3.61 4.30 15.62
CA LEU A 342 -2.97 5.15 14.61
C LEU A 342 -1.56 5.58 15.03
N ARG A 343 -1.41 6.06 16.27
CA ARG A 343 -0.11 6.43 16.85
C ARG A 343 0.80 5.21 16.97
N TRP A 344 0.29 4.10 17.51
CA TRP A 344 1.09 2.88 17.67
C TRP A 344 1.66 2.40 16.33
N TRP A 345 0.87 2.38 15.25
CA TRP A 345 1.35 1.98 13.93
C TRP A 345 2.33 3.00 13.32
N ASN A 346 2.09 4.31 13.46
CA ASN A 346 3.05 5.34 13.04
C ASN A 346 4.44 5.10 13.67
N ASP A 347 4.46 4.76 14.96
CA ASP A 347 5.71 4.58 15.73
C ASP A 347 6.36 3.19 15.51
N ASN A 348 5.62 2.20 14.98
CA ASN A 348 6.08 0.81 14.83
C ASN A 348 6.30 0.35 13.38
N ASN A 349 6.12 1.20 12.36
CA ASN A 349 6.27 0.82 10.94
C ASN A 349 7.68 1.00 10.35
N PHE A 350 8.72 1.16 11.19
CA PHE A 350 10.14 1.25 10.80
C PHE A 350 10.47 2.28 9.68
N GLY A 351 9.64 3.31 9.50
CA GLY A 351 9.79 4.33 8.44
C GLY A 351 9.40 3.86 7.02
N GLN A 352 8.88 2.64 6.87
CA GLN A 352 8.33 2.15 5.60
C GLN A 352 6.93 2.75 5.32
N PRO A 353 6.41 2.69 4.07
CA PRO A 353 5.07 3.18 3.75
C PRO A 353 3.97 2.55 4.62
N LEU A 354 3.15 3.42 5.18
CA LEU A 354 2.01 3.09 6.04
C LEU A 354 0.77 3.82 5.53
N TYR A 355 -0.31 3.09 5.25
CA TYR A 355 -1.63 3.68 4.98
C TYR A 355 -2.66 3.10 5.95
N ILE A 356 -3.75 3.82 6.21
CA ILE A 356 -4.71 3.44 7.26
C ILE A 356 -6.00 2.89 6.65
N GLY A 357 -6.39 1.67 7.05
CA GLY A 357 -7.68 1.09 6.69
C GLY A 357 -8.82 1.72 7.48
N GLN A 358 -9.82 2.25 6.80
CA GLN A 358 -10.96 2.97 7.37
C GLN A 358 -12.27 2.22 7.10
N ASP A 359 -13.03 1.87 8.15
CA ASP A 359 -14.43 1.45 8.02
C ASP A 359 -15.27 2.70 7.71
N LEU A 360 -15.78 2.80 6.48
CA LEU A 360 -16.62 3.91 6.03
C LEU A 360 -17.96 3.94 6.75
N GLU A 361 -18.60 2.78 6.97
CA GLU A 361 -19.94 2.73 7.53
C GLU A 361 -19.96 3.28 8.96
N ARG A 362 -18.98 2.84 9.77
CA ARG A 362 -18.78 3.35 11.12
C ARG A 362 -18.35 4.81 11.12
N SER A 363 -17.38 5.18 10.29
CA SER A 363 -16.83 6.54 10.29
C SER A 363 -17.83 7.58 9.78
N MET A 364 -18.75 7.21 8.88
CA MET A 364 -19.89 8.03 8.46
C MET A 364 -20.97 8.10 9.56
N LYS A 365 -21.41 6.96 10.12
CA LYS A 365 -22.40 6.93 11.22
C LYS A 365 -21.97 7.74 12.45
N ARG A 366 -20.67 7.89 12.67
CA ARG A 366 -20.06 8.64 13.78
C ARG A 366 -19.68 10.08 13.42
N ASN A 367 -19.78 10.48 12.16
CA ASN A 367 -19.23 11.75 11.64
C ASN A 367 -17.73 11.95 11.93
N GLU A 368 -16.96 10.86 11.91
CA GLU A 368 -15.53 10.82 12.24
C GLU A 368 -14.62 10.84 11.00
N LEU A 369 -15.13 10.63 9.79
CA LEU A 369 -14.32 10.44 8.56
C LEU A 369 -13.28 11.55 8.32
N ASP A 370 -13.68 12.83 8.28
CA ASP A 370 -12.75 13.95 8.07
C ASP A 370 -11.79 14.16 9.26
N VAL A 371 -12.19 13.75 10.47
CA VAL A 371 -11.33 13.80 11.67
C VAL A 371 -10.22 12.75 11.55
N LYS A 372 -10.59 11.52 11.17
CA LYS A 372 -9.66 10.40 10.98
C LYS A 372 -8.69 10.65 9.84
N ILE A 373 -9.15 11.16 8.69
CA ILE A 373 -8.27 11.52 7.56
C ILE A 373 -7.30 12.63 7.97
N ARG A 374 -7.76 13.64 8.74
CA ARG A 374 -6.88 14.68 9.26
C ARG A 374 -5.84 14.12 10.24
N GLN A 375 -6.25 13.28 11.20
CA GLN A 375 -5.31 12.61 12.11
C GLN A 375 -4.27 11.76 11.35
N SER A 376 -4.66 11.06 10.27
CA SER A 376 -3.72 10.35 9.40
C SER A 376 -2.69 11.29 8.75
N ARG A 377 -3.08 12.52 8.38
CA ARG A 377 -2.18 13.56 7.83
C ARG A 377 -1.36 14.30 8.89
N GLU A 378 -1.72 14.18 10.16
CA GLU A 378 -0.94 14.69 11.31
C GLU A 378 0.18 13.72 11.70
N MET A 379 0.12 12.44 11.30
CA MET A 379 1.14 11.43 11.58
C MET A 379 2.30 11.50 10.57
N PRO A 380 3.59 11.58 10.99
CA PRO A 380 4.71 11.82 10.08
C PRO A 380 5.07 10.65 9.15
N PHE A 381 4.68 9.41 9.47
CA PHE A 381 4.97 8.22 8.66
C PHE A 381 3.74 7.65 7.94
N VAL A 382 2.54 8.14 8.24
CA VAL A 382 1.32 7.77 7.51
C VAL A 382 1.25 8.55 6.21
N GLN A 383 1.06 7.84 5.12
CA GLN A 383 1.12 8.37 3.76
C GLN A 383 -0.21 8.27 3.01
N GLY A 384 -1.30 7.92 3.68
CA GLY A 384 -2.64 7.84 3.08
C GLY A 384 -3.65 7.00 3.84
N ASN A 385 -4.81 6.80 3.22
CA ASN A 385 -5.94 6.02 3.74
C ASN A 385 -6.46 5.05 2.67
N CYS A 386 -7.08 3.95 3.09
CA CYS A 386 -7.80 3.03 2.23
C CYS A 386 -9.18 2.74 2.83
N TYR A 387 -10.22 2.72 1.99
CA TYR A 387 -11.60 2.76 2.47
C TYR A 387 -12.30 1.40 2.30
N TRP A 388 -12.71 0.82 3.44
CA TRP A 388 -13.52 -0.40 3.53
C TRP A 388 -15.01 -0.02 3.65
N TYR A 389 -15.89 -0.37 2.72
CA TYR A 389 -15.64 -1.02 1.43
C TYR A 389 -16.18 -0.16 0.28
N GLY A 390 -15.50 -0.23 -0.86
CA GLY A 390 -15.62 0.72 -1.98
C GLY A 390 -17.03 0.86 -2.56
N TYR A 391 -17.90 -0.15 -2.40
CA TYR A 391 -19.30 -0.04 -2.81
C TYR A 391 -20.02 1.15 -2.16
N GLN A 392 -19.65 1.57 -0.93
CA GLN A 392 -20.26 2.75 -0.32
C GLN A 392 -19.90 4.06 -1.04
N ILE A 393 -18.70 4.16 -1.61
CA ILE A 393 -18.32 5.30 -2.48
C ILE A 393 -18.98 5.16 -3.86
N LEU A 394 -19.07 3.95 -4.41
CA LEU A 394 -19.69 3.65 -5.71
C LEU A 394 -21.20 4.01 -5.75
N GLU A 395 -21.87 3.71 -4.65
CA GLU A 395 -23.31 3.88 -4.43
C GLU A 395 -23.61 5.20 -3.70
N ASN A 396 -22.57 5.98 -3.35
CA ASN A 396 -22.63 7.25 -2.61
C ASN A 396 -23.46 7.15 -1.31
N THR A 397 -23.32 6.06 -0.58
CA THR A 397 -24.07 5.76 0.64
C THR A 397 -23.86 6.89 1.67
N GLY A 398 -24.96 7.51 2.12
CA GLY A 398 -24.91 8.63 3.06
C GLY A 398 -24.22 9.90 2.53
N GLY A 399 -23.97 10.01 1.21
CA GLY A 399 -23.27 11.15 0.61
C GLY A 399 -21.74 11.08 0.75
N VAL A 400 -21.15 9.93 1.10
CA VAL A 400 -19.71 9.78 1.37
C VAL A 400 -18.82 10.20 0.20
N ALA A 401 -19.22 9.91 -1.05
CA ALA A 401 -18.44 10.33 -2.22
C ALA A 401 -18.48 11.86 -2.39
N ASP A 402 -19.63 12.49 -2.16
CA ASP A 402 -19.76 13.95 -2.23
C ASP A 402 -19.07 14.67 -1.07
N GLN A 403 -18.95 14.03 0.10
CA GLN A 403 -18.15 14.53 1.21
C GLN A 403 -16.65 14.53 0.85
N LEU A 404 -16.14 13.41 0.35
CA LEU A 404 -14.75 13.30 -0.11
C LEU A 404 -14.44 14.30 -1.25
N LYS A 405 -15.32 14.38 -2.27
CA LYS A 405 -15.20 15.30 -3.44
C LYS A 405 -15.10 16.77 -3.03
N ARG A 406 -15.88 17.21 -2.04
CA ARG A 406 -15.93 18.61 -1.59
C ARG A 406 -14.89 18.94 -0.51
N GLY A 407 -14.55 17.95 0.32
CA GLY A 407 -13.62 18.03 1.44
C GLY A 407 -12.25 17.42 1.11
N ALA A 408 -11.90 16.34 1.82
CA ALA A 408 -10.52 15.83 1.91
C ALA A 408 -9.86 15.44 0.57
N HIS A 409 -10.62 15.08 -0.47
CA HIS A 409 -10.10 14.64 -1.78
C HIS A 409 -10.25 15.68 -2.90
N ARG A 410 -10.67 16.92 -2.59
CA ARG A 410 -10.99 18.00 -3.56
C ARG A 410 -9.93 18.23 -4.66
N ALA A 411 -8.66 17.98 -4.38
CA ALA A 411 -7.58 17.97 -5.37
C ALA A 411 -7.07 16.54 -5.58
N LYS A 412 -6.76 16.18 -6.84
CA LYS A 412 -6.09 14.91 -7.19
C LYS A 412 -4.74 14.83 -6.46
N ALA A 413 -4.45 13.66 -5.88
CA ALA A 413 -3.15 13.35 -5.30
C ALA A 413 -2.50 12.20 -6.07
N LEU A 414 -1.17 12.24 -6.18
CA LEU A 414 -0.38 11.14 -6.72
C LEU A 414 -0.07 10.15 -5.60
N ILE A 415 0.14 8.89 -5.97
CA ILE A 415 0.62 7.86 -5.04
C ILE A 415 1.98 8.26 -4.45
N PRO A 416 2.27 8.01 -3.16
CA PRO A 416 3.59 8.27 -2.56
C PRO A 416 4.72 7.52 -3.31
N PRO A 417 5.88 8.15 -3.56
CA PRO A 417 6.98 7.52 -4.29
C PRO A 417 7.66 6.43 -3.44
N TYR A 418 7.89 5.26 -4.03
CA TYR A 418 8.50 4.10 -3.37
C TYR A 418 10.04 4.18 -3.42
N THR A 419 10.59 5.23 -2.82
CA THR A 419 12.04 5.54 -2.85
C THR A 419 12.93 4.49 -2.19
N HIS A 420 12.36 3.56 -1.41
CA HIS A 420 13.10 2.42 -0.87
C HIS A 420 13.33 1.30 -1.91
N LEU A 421 12.58 1.29 -3.02
CA LEU A 421 12.79 0.38 -4.17
C LEU A 421 13.71 1.01 -5.21
N HIS A 422 13.52 2.30 -5.52
CA HIS A 422 14.34 3.03 -6.49
C HIS A 422 14.39 4.53 -6.15
N GLN A 423 15.60 5.11 -6.07
CA GLN A 423 15.84 6.51 -5.67
C GLN A 423 16.06 7.48 -6.84
N GLY A 424 16.02 7.01 -8.09
CA GLY A 424 16.08 7.87 -9.26
C GLY A 424 14.76 8.57 -9.56
N ALA A 425 14.67 9.15 -10.75
CA ALA A 425 13.46 9.76 -11.29
C ALA A 425 13.56 9.80 -12.81
N PRO A 426 12.43 9.74 -13.55
CA PRO A 426 12.45 9.67 -15.00
C PRO A 426 12.96 10.98 -15.62
N GLY A 427 13.35 10.88 -16.88
CA GLY A 427 13.77 12.03 -17.68
C GLY A 427 12.71 13.12 -17.78
N LYS A 428 13.15 14.35 -18.06
CA LYS A 428 12.26 15.43 -18.47
C LYS A 428 11.67 15.10 -19.84
N VAL A 429 10.33 15.15 -19.97
CA VAL A 429 9.63 14.86 -21.23
C VAL A 429 10.14 15.73 -22.37
N LYS A 430 10.25 15.15 -23.57
CA LYS A 430 10.90 15.77 -24.73
C LYS A 430 9.87 16.28 -25.72
N ARG A 431 10.24 17.32 -26.48
CA ARG A 431 9.46 17.91 -27.58
C ARG A 431 7.99 18.20 -27.22
N LEU A 432 7.75 18.65 -25.97
CA LEU A 432 6.43 19.13 -25.51
C LEU A 432 5.94 20.25 -26.42
N ALA A 433 4.82 20.00 -27.10
CA ALA A 433 4.21 20.88 -28.08
C ALA A 433 2.70 21.05 -27.81
N GLN A 434 2.13 22.09 -28.42
CA GLN A 434 0.70 22.35 -28.50
C GLN A 434 0.26 22.09 -29.94
N VAL A 435 -0.81 21.32 -30.14
CA VAL A 435 -1.31 20.92 -31.45
C VAL A 435 -2.79 21.29 -31.57
N PHE A 436 -3.16 21.77 -32.75
CA PHE A 436 -4.53 22.03 -33.17
C PHE A 436 -4.82 21.15 -34.38
N THR A 437 -6.00 20.52 -34.41
CA THR A 437 -6.61 19.91 -35.60
C THR A 437 -8.01 20.52 -35.78
N GLU A 438 -8.78 20.05 -36.76
CA GLU A 438 -10.14 20.56 -36.99
C GLU A 438 -11.07 20.30 -35.78
N ASP A 439 -10.97 19.11 -35.17
CA ASP A 439 -11.82 18.70 -34.03
C ASP A 439 -11.16 18.78 -32.64
N MET A 440 -9.83 18.91 -32.54
CA MET A 440 -9.10 18.73 -31.27
C MET A 440 -8.03 19.78 -30.99
N HIS A 441 -7.91 20.13 -29.72
CA HIS A 441 -6.83 20.97 -29.17
C HIS A 441 -6.13 20.21 -28.06
N PHE A 442 -4.82 19.96 -28.18
CA PHE A 442 -4.11 19.12 -27.21
C PHE A 442 -2.65 19.50 -27.02
N LEU A 443 -2.10 19.08 -25.87
CA LEU A 443 -0.67 18.99 -25.65
C LEU A 443 -0.18 17.60 -26.05
N THR A 444 1.03 17.51 -26.60
CA THR A 444 1.70 16.25 -26.92
C THR A 444 3.18 16.34 -26.56
N TRP A 445 3.80 15.21 -26.22
CA TRP A 445 5.22 15.08 -25.94
C TRP A 445 5.71 13.72 -26.42
N GLU A 446 7.02 13.62 -26.67
CA GLU A 446 7.61 12.36 -27.13
C GLU A 446 8.36 11.66 -26.02
N GLU A 447 7.86 10.49 -25.68
CA GLU A 447 8.53 9.54 -24.80
C GLU A 447 8.34 8.12 -25.32
N ARG A 448 9.36 7.26 -25.15
CA ARG A 448 9.29 5.86 -25.57
C ARG A 448 8.87 5.01 -24.37
N LYS A 449 7.60 4.58 -24.36
CA LYS A 449 7.11 3.58 -23.42
C LYS A 449 7.91 2.28 -23.60
N ASP A 450 8.61 1.86 -22.56
CA ASP A 450 9.21 0.54 -22.44
C ASP A 450 8.52 -0.19 -21.27
N PRO A 451 7.66 -1.20 -21.53
CA PRO A 451 6.92 -1.90 -20.49
C PRO A 451 7.82 -2.77 -19.59
N ASN A 452 9.08 -3.02 -19.98
CA ASN A 452 10.03 -3.82 -19.21
C ASN A 452 11.02 -2.98 -18.40
N ASN A 453 11.20 -1.70 -18.73
CA ASN A 453 12.03 -0.77 -17.95
C ASN A 453 11.18 -0.06 -16.88
N PRO A 454 11.44 -0.26 -15.57
CA PRO A 454 10.68 0.41 -14.51
C PRO A 454 11.11 1.85 -14.24
N GLU A 455 12.33 2.25 -14.66
CA GLU A 455 12.89 3.60 -14.48
C GLU A 455 12.45 4.55 -15.62
N ALA A 456 11.92 3.98 -16.72
CA ALA A 456 11.30 4.73 -17.80
C ALA A 456 9.96 5.33 -17.37
N ALA A 457 9.56 6.42 -18.05
CA ALA A 457 8.27 7.05 -17.81
C ALA A 457 7.10 6.09 -18.11
N ARG A 458 6.22 5.90 -17.13
CA ARG A 458 4.97 5.12 -17.24
C ARG A 458 3.75 6.02 -17.32
N GLU A 459 3.75 7.10 -16.56
CA GLU A 459 2.66 8.07 -16.46
C GLU A 459 3.21 9.50 -16.55
N PHE A 460 2.31 10.45 -16.82
CA PHE A 460 2.61 11.87 -16.92
C PHE A 460 1.61 12.66 -16.07
N VAL A 461 2.11 13.68 -15.37
CA VAL A 461 1.28 14.57 -14.54
C VAL A 461 1.24 15.94 -15.20
N ILE A 462 0.03 16.39 -15.51
CA ILE A 462 -0.22 17.65 -16.17
C ILE A 462 -0.68 18.65 -15.12
N TYR A 463 0.08 19.75 -14.99
CA TYR A 463 -0.23 20.88 -14.13
C TYR A 463 -0.68 22.08 -14.95
N ARG A 464 -1.60 22.90 -14.41
CA ARG A 464 -2.04 24.17 -14.99
C ARG A 464 -1.83 25.33 -14.01
N PHE A 465 -1.09 26.35 -14.44
CA PHE A 465 -0.86 27.59 -13.69
C PHE A 465 -1.40 28.80 -14.44
N ASP A 466 -1.89 29.79 -13.70
CA ASP A 466 -2.51 31.00 -14.25
C ASP A 466 -1.46 31.97 -14.85
N ALA A 467 -1.91 32.96 -15.62
CA ALA A 467 -1.04 33.94 -16.28
C ALA A 467 -0.19 34.73 -15.26
N GLY A 468 1.11 34.40 -15.17
CA GLY A 468 2.04 35.04 -14.25
C GLY A 468 2.09 34.42 -12.86
N GLU A 469 1.32 33.36 -12.59
CA GLU A 469 1.43 32.60 -11.34
C GLU A 469 2.83 31.97 -11.21
N LYS A 470 3.36 31.95 -9.99
CA LYS A 470 4.60 31.23 -9.67
C LYS A 470 4.36 29.72 -9.84
N ILE A 471 5.01 29.13 -10.83
CA ILE A 471 5.02 27.67 -11.03
C ILE A 471 5.53 26.99 -9.77
N ASP A 472 4.66 26.21 -9.14
CA ASP A 472 4.97 25.35 -8.00
C ASP A 472 4.26 24.01 -8.16
N ILE A 473 4.99 23.02 -8.67
CA ILE A 473 4.47 21.66 -8.87
C ILE A 473 4.33 20.86 -7.57
N SER A 474 4.58 21.44 -6.39
CA SER A 474 4.29 20.77 -5.11
C SER A 474 2.82 20.87 -4.70
N ARG A 475 2.04 21.79 -5.31
CA ARG A 475 0.62 22.00 -5.02
C ARG A 475 -0.28 21.00 -5.76
N ALA A 476 -1.00 20.16 -5.03
CA ALA A 476 -1.96 19.21 -5.60
C ALA A 476 -3.07 19.89 -6.43
N GLU A 477 -3.54 21.06 -5.94
CA GLU A 477 -4.57 21.89 -6.58
C GLU A 477 -4.30 22.27 -8.04
N LYS A 478 -3.03 22.18 -8.47
CA LYS A 478 -2.60 22.56 -9.81
C LYS A 478 -2.49 21.35 -10.75
N ILE A 479 -2.64 20.12 -10.26
CA ILE A 479 -2.77 18.90 -11.07
C ILE A 479 -4.15 18.91 -11.74
N VAL A 480 -4.19 18.92 -13.06
CA VAL A 480 -5.44 18.80 -13.84
C VAL A 480 -5.66 17.40 -14.40
N ALA A 481 -4.58 16.64 -14.63
CA ALA A 481 -4.67 15.24 -15.06
C ALA A 481 -3.43 14.43 -14.67
N VAL A 482 -3.63 13.12 -14.55
CA VAL A 482 -2.61 12.07 -14.62
C VAL A 482 -3.03 11.15 -15.76
N THR A 483 -2.11 10.76 -16.63
CA THR A 483 -2.40 9.85 -17.74
C THR A 483 -1.19 9.00 -18.07
N SER A 484 -1.40 7.80 -18.60
CA SER A 484 -0.32 7.02 -19.22
C SER A 484 -0.04 7.48 -20.65
N ASP A 485 -0.92 8.26 -21.29
CA ASP A 485 -0.78 8.67 -22.70
C ASP A 485 0.24 9.79 -22.91
N ASN A 486 0.84 9.82 -24.11
CA ASN A 486 1.80 10.85 -24.53
C ASN A 486 1.14 12.20 -24.94
N PHE A 487 -0.14 12.38 -24.61
CA PHE A 487 -0.92 13.58 -24.94
C PHE A 487 -1.95 13.92 -23.87
N TYR A 488 -2.44 15.16 -23.89
CA TYR A 488 -3.52 15.64 -23.03
C TYR A 488 -4.43 16.60 -23.80
N LEU A 489 -5.72 16.26 -23.90
CA LEU A 489 -6.74 17.13 -24.52
C LEU A 489 -6.95 18.37 -23.65
N LEU A 490 -6.84 19.55 -24.26
CA LEU A 490 -7.04 20.83 -23.59
C LEU A 490 -8.54 21.17 -23.54
N PRO A 491 -9.04 21.76 -22.44
CA PRO A 491 -10.42 22.27 -22.40
C PRO A 491 -10.54 23.54 -23.25
N TYR A 492 -11.67 23.69 -23.93
CA TYR A 492 -12.01 24.90 -24.69
C TYR A 492 -12.55 26.00 -23.75
N GLU A 493 -11.91 27.16 -23.69
CA GLU A 493 -12.29 28.28 -22.79
C GLU A 493 -12.53 29.62 -23.53
N GLY A 494 -12.63 29.60 -24.87
CA GLY A 494 -13.05 30.74 -25.69
C GLY A 494 -11.93 31.61 -26.29
N GLY A 495 -10.69 31.14 -26.28
CA GLY A 495 -9.53 31.73 -26.97
C GLY A 495 -8.94 32.97 -26.29
N ARG A 496 -9.13 33.14 -24.98
CA ARG A 496 -8.81 34.37 -24.24
C ARG A 496 -7.92 34.14 -23.01
N ASN A 497 -8.05 32.99 -22.35
CA ASN A 497 -7.37 32.72 -21.10
C ASN A 497 -5.93 32.28 -21.36
N ARG A 498 -4.97 32.78 -20.59
CA ARG A 498 -3.55 32.45 -20.76
C ARG A 498 -3.08 31.58 -19.59
N TYR A 499 -2.58 30.40 -19.91
CA TYR A 499 -2.08 29.43 -18.93
C TYR A 499 -0.62 29.08 -19.18
N THR A 500 0.08 28.67 -18.13
CA THR A 500 1.31 27.90 -18.26
C THR A 500 1.03 26.47 -17.83
N TYR A 501 1.13 25.53 -18.77
CA TYR A 501 1.07 24.11 -18.48
C TYR A 501 2.47 23.60 -18.15
N VAL A 502 2.55 22.62 -17.25
CA VAL A 502 3.76 21.86 -16.95
C VAL A 502 3.45 20.38 -17.03
N VAL A 503 4.32 19.60 -17.68
CA VAL A 503 4.23 18.14 -17.75
C VAL A 503 5.46 17.54 -17.05
N THR A 504 5.25 16.73 -16.02
CA THR A 504 6.27 15.84 -15.43
C THR A 504 5.99 14.39 -15.84
N ALA A 505 6.99 13.52 -15.70
CA ALA A 505 6.84 12.08 -15.87
C ALA A 505 6.95 11.37 -14.51
N LEU A 506 6.30 10.21 -14.37
CA LEU A 506 6.44 9.27 -13.26
C LEU A 506 7.05 7.96 -13.75
N ASP A 507 7.97 7.38 -12.96
CA ASP A 507 8.47 6.02 -13.17
C ASP A 507 7.51 4.98 -12.56
N ALA A 508 7.82 3.68 -12.68
CA ALA A 508 6.98 2.62 -12.11
C ALA A 508 6.94 2.61 -10.57
N PHE A 509 7.89 3.27 -9.91
CA PHE A 509 7.96 3.49 -8.46
C PHE A 509 7.30 4.82 -8.04
N LYS A 510 6.69 5.53 -9.00
CA LYS A 510 6.02 6.84 -8.89
C LYS A 510 6.95 8.01 -8.50
N ASN A 511 8.28 7.88 -8.64
CA ASN A 511 9.22 9.01 -8.56
C ASN A 511 8.99 9.98 -9.73
N GLU A 512 9.29 11.27 -9.55
CA GLU A 512 8.83 12.31 -10.48
C GLU A 512 9.96 13.12 -11.12
N GLY A 513 9.96 13.14 -12.46
CA GLY A 513 10.93 13.82 -13.29
C GLY A 513 10.76 15.35 -13.34
N LYS A 514 11.79 16.04 -13.85
CA LYS A 514 11.79 17.51 -13.98
C LYS A 514 10.80 17.98 -15.07
N GLY A 515 9.97 18.98 -14.75
CA GLY A 515 8.92 19.45 -15.65
C GLY A 515 9.41 20.09 -16.97
N ALA A 516 8.74 19.75 -18.07
CA ALA A 516 8.67 20.59 -19.27
C ALA A 516 7.50 21.57 -19.13
N LYS A 517 7.64 22.79 -19.65
CA LYS A 517 6.60 23.83 -19.54
C LYS A 517 6.29 24.47 -20.89
N ILE A 518 5.03 24.80 -21.11
CA ILE A 518 4.53 25.43 -22.33
C ILE A 518 3.49 26.50 -21.96
N LYS A 519 3.47 27.62 -22.68
CA LYS A 519 2.43 28.64 -22.54
C LYS A 519 1.33 28.35 -23.56
N VAL A 520 0.08 28.45 -23.10
CA VAL A 520 -1.12 28.05 -23.85
C VAL A 520 -2.12 29.20 -23.76
N VAL A 521 -2.88 29.41 -24.84
CA VAL A 521 -4.10 30.23 -24.83
C VAL A 521 -5.28 29.27 -25.03
N LEU A 522 -6.32 29.40 -24.19
CA LEU A 522 -7.56 28.59 -24.21
C LEU A 522 -8.81 29.46 -24.33
#